data_AF-A0A8J6PL77-F1
#
_entry.id   AF-A0A8J6PL77-F1
#
_cell.length_a   1.000
_cell.length_b   1.000
_cell.length_c   1.000
_cell.angle_alpha   90.00
_cell.angle_beta   90.00
_cell.angle_gamma   90.00
#
_symmetry.space_group_name_H-M   'P 1'
#
loop_
_entity.id
_entity.type
_entity.pdbx_description
1 polymer ?
#
loop_
_entity_poly.entity_id
_entity_poly.type
_entity_poly.pdbx_seq_one_letter_code
_entity_poly.pdbx_strand_id
1 'polypeptide(L)'
;QELLQHVDRIDGAIGYAELGASRAYPRVRPMSIDDQIPDVGNVTSGSYRFCAREYAYTYQEQPQDGALAAEFLNYLRTDNARSILRRDDLIPSSEVPESLCG
;
A
#
# COMPACT_ATOMS: atom_id res chain seq x y z
N GLN A 1 0.23 -1.47 -13.20
CA GLN A 1 1.56 -1.66 -13.82
C GLN A 1 1.80 -0.78 -15.05
N GLU A 2 0.80 -0.61 -15.94
CA GLU A 2 0.95 0.21 -17.15
C GLU A 2 1.46 1.63 -16.89
N LEU A 3 0.96 2.31 -15.85
CA LEU A 3 1.42 3.67 -15.49
C LEU A 3 2.92 3.71 -15.20
N LEU A 4 3.42 2.83 -14.31
CA LEU A 4 4.84 2.82 -13.95
C LEU A 4 5.74 2.44 -15.14
N GLN A 5 5.28 1.56 -16.04
CA GLN A 5 5.99 1.27 -17.29
C GLN A 5 6.11 2.50 -18.20
N HIS A 6 5.07 3.32 -18.28
CA HIS A 6 5.11 4.56 -19.06
C HIS A 6 6.04 5.60 -18.43
N VAL A 7 5.96 5.77 -17.10
CA VAL A 7 6.84 6.69 -16.36
C VAL A 7 8.31 6.27 -16.48
N ASP A 8 8.61 4.97 -16.44
CA ASP A 8 9.98 4.45 -16.59
C ASP A 8 10.56 4.72 -17.99
N ARG A 9 9.72 4.69 -19.04
CA ARG A 9 10.14 4.79 -20.44
C ARG A 9 10.21 6.21 -20.99
N ILE A 10 9.33 7.11 -20.54
CA ILE A 10 9.14 8.45 -21.14
C ILE A 10 9.87 9.49 -20.30
N ASP A 11 10.88 10.14 -20.88
CA ASP A 11 11.59 11.23 -20.21
C ASP A 11 10.62 12.36 -19.83
N GLY A 12 10.65 12.75 -18.56
CA GLY A 12 9.79 13.80 -18.01
C GLY A 12 8.36 13.37 -17.65
N ALA A 13 8.00 12.10 -17.83
CA ALA A 13 6.71 11.60 -17.37
C ALA A 13 6.61 11.59 -15.83
N ILE A 14 5.39 11.82 -15.33
CA ILE A 14 5.05 11.79 -13.91
C ILE A 14 3.73 11.02 -13.73
N GLY A 15 3.60 10.34 -12.61
CA GLY A 15 2.37 9.65 -12.22
C GLY A 15 2.35 9.35 -10.74
N TYR A 16 1.30 8.68 -10.28
CA TYR A 16 1.13 8.23 -8.91
C TYR A 16 1.05 6.70 -8.87
N ALA A 17 1.65 6.11 -7.85
CA ALA A 17 1.65 4.67 -7.62
C ALA A 17 1.95 4.37 -6.15
N GLU A 18 1.69 3.14 -5.74
CA GLU A 18 2.18 2.61 -4.46
C GLU A 18 3.72 2.61 -4.41
N LEU A 19 4.26 2.91 -3.22
CA LEU A 19 5.68 3.05 -2.99
C LEU A 19 6.45 1.77 -3.33
N GLY A 20 6.02 0.62 -2.79
CA GLY A 20 6.67 -0.66 -3.04
C GLY A 20 6.73 -1.03 -4.52
N ALA A 21 5.62 -0.84 -5.24
CA ALA A 21 5.53 -1.12 -6.68
C ALA A 21 6.50 -0.29 -7.52
N SER A 22 6.77 0.96 -7.13
CA SER A 22 7.67 1.86 -7.87
C SER A 22 9.12 1.34 -7.91
N ARG A 23 9.55 0.58 -6.89
CA ARG A 23 10.94 0.11 -6.76
C ARG A 23 11.34 -0.91 -7.83
N ALA A 24 10.37 -1.55 -8.48
CA ALA A 24 10.64 -2.48 -9.57
C ALA A 24 11.09 -1.77 -10.87
N TYR A 25 11.03 -0.43 -10.93
CA TYR A 25 11.28 0.35 -12.14
C TYR A 25 12.51 1.25 -11.95
N PRO A 26 13.65 0.95 -12.59
CA PRO A 26 14.93 1.57 -12.28
C PRO A 26 15.04 3.06 -12.65
N ARG A 27 14.19 3.55 -13.55
CA ARG A 27 14.16 4.96 -13.97
C ARG A 27 13.07 5.75 -13.26
N VAL A 28 12.22 5.10 -12.47
CA VAL A 28 11.24 5.76 -11.61
C VAL A 28 11.89 6.18 -10.30
N ARG A 29 11.65 7.43 -9.90
CA ARG A 29 12.13 7.98 -8.62
C ARG A 29 10.95 8.53 -7.83
N PRO A 30 10.67 8.02 -6.62
CA PRO A 30 9.69 8.64 -5.73
C PRO A 30 10.12 10.09 -5.42
N MET A 31 9.16 11.02 -5.46
CA MET A 31 9.40 12.42 -5.14
C MET A 31 8.93 12.74 -3.73
N SER A 32 9.60 13.70 -3.09
CA SER A 32 9.10 14.28 -1.84
C SER A 32 7.89 15.18 -2.08
N ILE A 33 7.00 15.24 -1.10
CA ILE A 33 5.87 16.18 -1.04
C ILE A 33 6.00 16.94 0.27
N ASP A 34 5.94 18.27 0.24
CA ASP A 34 6.13 19.14 1.41
C ASP A 34 7.42 18.84 2.20
N ASP A 35 8.52 18.63 1.47
CA ASP A 35 9.84 18.22 2.00
C ASP A 35 9.85 16.87 2.76
N GLN A 36 8.76 16.11 2.70
CA GLN A 36 8.66 14.77 3.28
C GLN A 36 8.87 13.70 2.21
N ILE A 37 9.75 12.73 2.46
CA ILE A 37 9.93 11.58 1.58
C ILE A 37 8.81 10.55 1.79
N PRO A 38 8.42 9.80 0.74
CA PRO A 38 7.48 8.69 0.89
C PRO A 38 8.17 7.51 1.60
N ASP A 39 7.94 7.38 2.90
CA ASP A 39 8.34 6.21 3.70
C ASP A 39 7.31 5.90 4.80
N VAL A 40 7.39 4.69 5.37
CA VAL A 40 6.46 4.20 6.40
C VAL A 40 6.45 5.08 7.66
N GLY A 41 7.61 5.57 8.11
CA GLY A 41 7.72 6.42 9.29
C GLY A 41 7.06 7.79 9.10
N ASN A 42 7.24 8.40 7.93
CA ASN A 42 6.61 9.68 7.60
C ASN A 42 5.09 9.54 7.41
N VAL A 43 4.63 8.43 6.83
CA VAL A 43 3.19 8.15 6.74
C VAL A 43 2.61 7.94 8.15
N THR A 44 3.19 7.07 8.97
CA THR A 44 2.68 6.77 10.32
C THR A 44 2.70 7.96 11.27
N SER A 45 3.67 8.88 11.14
CA SER A 45 3.69 10.14 11.89
C SER A 45 2.74 11.21 11.35
N GLY A 46 2.17 11.01 10.16
CA GLY A 46 1.28 11.95 9.49
C GLY A 46 2.00 13.12 8.80
N SER A 47 3.33 13.10 8.70
CA SER A 47 4.09 14.10 7.95
C SER A 47 3.93 13.92 6.44
N TYR A 48 3.91 12.69 5.94
CA TYR A 48 3.64 12.39 4.54
C TYR A 48 2.17 12.05 4.33
N ARG A 49 1.42 12.97 3.71
CA ARG A 49 -0.06 12.90 3.60
C ARG A 49 -0.58 12.24 2.33
N PHE A 50 0.28 11.98 1.34
CA PHE A 50 -0.11 11.26 0.14
C PHE A 50 -0.12 9.75 0.40
N CYS A 51 -1.17 9.27 1.03
CA CYS A 51 -1.36 7.86 1.36
C CYS A 51 -2.82 7.45 1.20
N ALA A 52 -3.07 6.15 1.05
CA ALA A 52 -4.40 5.59 0.89
C ALA A 52 -4.58 4.37 1.80
N ARG A 53 -5.83 4.12 2.19
CA ARG A 53 -6.21 2.91 2.91
C ARG A 53 -6.87 1.94 1.94
N GLU A 54 -6.41 0.70 1.97
CA GLU A 54 -6.96 -0.37 1.16
C GLU A 54 -7.90 -1.25 1.99
N TYR A 55 -9.01 -1.63 1.39
CA TYR A 55 -10.04 -2.43 2.02
C TYR A 55 -10.36 -3.65 1.14
N ALA A 56 -10.43 -4.81 1.77
CA ALA A 56 -10.98 -6.01 1.15
C ALA A 56 -12.48 -6.11 1.48
N TYR A 57 -13.31 -6.26 0.45
CA TYR A 57 -14.75 -6.42 0.60
C TYR A 57 -15.20 -7.78 0.06
N THR A 58 -16.23 -8.35 0.69
CA THR A 58 -16.95 -9.52 0.20
C THR A 58 -18.33 -9.11 -0.29
N TYR A 59 -18.89 -9.89 -1.21
CA TYR A 59 -20.27 -9.70 -1.64
C TYR A 59 -21.22 -10.13 -0.51
N GLN A 60 -22.00 -9.20 0.02
CA GLN A 60 -23.00 -9.40 1.08
C GLN A 60 -22.40 -9.83 2.44
N GLU A 61 -22.97 -10.88 3.06
CA GLU A 61 -22.62 -11.38 4.39
C GLU A 61 -21.19 -11.95 4.44
N GLN A 62 -20.73 -12.28 5.65
CA GLN A 62 -19.44 -12.94 5.82
C GLN A 62 -19.41 -14.25 5.02
N PRO A 63 -18.30 -14.57 4.33
CA PRO A 63 -18.17 -15.86 3.67
C PRO A 63 -18.36 -17.00 4.67
N GLN A 64 -18.97 -18.10 4.23
CA GLN A 64 -19.21 -19.27 5.08
C GLN A 64 -17.91 -19.78 5.70
N ASP A 65 -17.98 -20.23 6.96
CA ASP A 65 -16.82 -20.82 7.65
C ASP A 65 -16.25 -21.99 6.84
N GLY A 66 -14.92 -22.05 6.73
CA GLY A 66 -14.20 -23.03 5.92
C GLY A 66 -14.22 -22.75 4.40
N ALA A 67 -14.95 -21.74 3.93
CA ALA A 67 -14.80 -21.27 2.55
C ALA A 67 -13.45 -20.57 2.36
N LEU A 68 -12.85 -20.72 1.17
CA LEU A 68 -11.53 -20.14 0.88
C LEU A 68 -11.47 -18.61 1.11
N ALA A 69 -12.56 -17.90 0.83
CA ALA A 69 -12.63 -16.46 1.08
C ALA A 69 -12.61 -16.13 2.59
N ALA A 70 -13.31 -16.90 3.43
CA ALA A 70 -13.25 -16.73 4.89
C ALA A 70 -11.83 -16.99 5.41
N GLU A 71 -11.21 -18.08 4.96
CA GLU A 71 -9.85 -18.44 5.36
C GLU A 71 -8.82 -17.40 4.90
N PHE A 72 -8.97 -16.83 3.71
CA PHE A 72 -8.10 -15.75 3.23
C PHE A 72 -8.24 -14.48 4.07
N LEU A 73 -9.46 -14.06 4.41
CA LEU A 73 -9.68 -12.92 5.30
C LEU A 73 -9.11 -13.16 6.70
N ASN A 74 -9.23 -14.38 7.21
CA ASN A 74 -8.60 -14.79 8.47
C ASN A 74 -7.07 -14.74 8.36
N TYR A 75 -6.50 -15.22 7.25
CA TYR A 75 -5.07 -15.17 6.99
C TYR A 75 -4.52 -13.75 7.02
N LEU A 76 -5.22 -12.77 6.42
CA LEU A 76 -4.81 -11.35 6.42
C LEU A 76 -4.63 -10.76 7.83
N ARG A 77 -5.23 -11.37 8.86
CA ARG A 77 -5.11 -10.94 10.27
C ARG A 77 -3.92 -11.55 11.00
N THR A 78 -3.19 -12.48 10.38
CA THR A 78 -2.06 -13.19 10.98
C THR A 78 -0.77 -12.38 10.92
N ASP A 79 0.19 -12.70 11.81
CA ASP A 79 1.51 -12.07 11.78
C ASP A 79 2.31 -12.39 10.51
N ASN A 80 2.04 -13.55 9.89
CA ASN A 80 2.66 -13.90 8.62
C ASN A 80 2.21 -12.95 7.49
N ALA A 81 0.91 -12.69 7.38
CA ALA A 81 0.38 -11.71 6.43
C ALA A 81 0.95 -10.30 6.70
N ARG A 82 0.99 -9.87 7.97
CA ARG A 82 1.59 -8.58 8.35
C ARG A 82 3.07 -8.49 7.97
N SER A 83 3.83 -9.57 8.13
CA SER A 83 5.24 -9.59 7.74
C SER A 83 5.43 -9.44 6.23
N ILE A 84 4.54 -10.01 5.42
CA ILE A 84 4.55 -9.83 3.96
C ILE A 84 4.24 -8.38 3.61
N LEU A 85 3.21 -7.78 4.23
CA LEU A 85 2.87 -6.38 4.00
C LEU A 85 4.05 -5.45 4.29
N ARG A 86 4.72 -5.62 5.44
CA ARG A 86 5.88 -4.79 5.81
C ARG A 86 7.06 -4.97 4.85
N ARG A 87 7.29 -6.20 4.35
CA ARG A 87 8.34 -6.46 3.35
C ARG A 87 8.10 -5.68 2.06
N ASP A 88 6.84 -5.47 1.70
CA ASP A 88 6.43 -4.82 0.46
C ASP A 88 6.13 -3.31 0.67
N ASP A 89 6.66 -2.70 1.74
CA ASP A 89 6.48 -1.29 2.14
C ASP A 89 5.01 -0.87 2.39
N LEU A 90 4.15 -1.83 2.74
CA LEU A 90 2.78 -1.58 3.17
C LEU A 90 2.70 -1.55 4.70
N ILE A 91 1.70 -0.84 5.21
CA ILE A 91 1.46 -0.69 6.64
C ILE A 91 0.23 -1.50 7.03
N PRO A 92 0.37 -2.52 7.92
CA PRO A 92 -0.79 -3.25 8.41
C PRO A 92 -1.81 -2.31 9.06
N SER A 93 -3.09 -2.47 8.72
CA SER A 93 -4.15 -1.55 9.18
C SER A 93 -4.29 -1.49 10.70
N SER A 94 -3.88 -2.54 11.43
CA SER A 94 -3.85 -2.58 12.90
C SER A 94 -2.75 -1.71 13.53
N GLU A 95 -1.80 -1.21 12.73
CA GLU A 95 -0.64 -0.42 13.19
C GLU A 95 -0.80 1.08 12.89
N VAL A 96 -1.91 1.49 12.29
CA VAL A 96 -2.18 2.89 11.92
C VAL A 96 -3.51 3.38 12.50
N PRO A 97 -3.57 4.60 13.06
CA PRO A 97 -4.82 5.21 13.49
C PRO A 97 -5.83 5.28 12.35
N GLU A 98 -7.14 5.18 12.64
CA GLU A 98 -8.20 5.31 11.62
C GLU A 98 -8.19 6.67 10.92
N SER A 99 -7.79 7.72 11.64
CA SER A 99 -7.68 9.09 11.10
C SER A 99 -6.53 9.28 10.11
N LEU A 100 -5.66 8.28 9.95
CA LEU A 100 -4.53 8.36 9.02
C LEU A 100 -4.96 7.90 7.62
N CYS A 101 -4.56 8.68 6.61
CA CYS A 101 -4.88 8.46 5.19
C CYS A 101 -6.39 8.58 4.86
N GLY A 102 -7.08 9.51 5.52
CA GLY A 102 -8.50 9.83 5.31
C GLY A 102 -8.77 11.33 5.29
#